data_AF-A0A5D3E4M6-F1
#
_entry.id   AF-A0A5D3E4M6-F1
#
_cell.length_a   1.000
_cell.length_b   1.000
_cell.length_c   1.000
_cell.angle_alpha   90.00
_cell.angle_beta   90.00
_cell.angle_gamma   90.00
#
_symmetry.space_group_name_H-M   'P 1'
#
loop_
_entity.id
_entity.type
_entity.pdbx_description
1 polymer ?
#
loop_
_entity_poly.entity_id
_entity_poly.type
_entity_poly.pdbx_seq_one_letter_code
_entity_poly.pdbx_strand_id
1 'polypeptide(L)'
;MLRRSDDVYHVTVMPCYDKKLEAAREDFVFQLDSANKSPEDEAHRITEVDSVLTSGEVLELIQMKEVDFKSLEESPLDRMLTNVNEEGHLFGVSGSSGGYAETIFRHAAKILFGKDIEGSLEFKPIRNSDFQELTLEVEGKTLLKFALCYGFRNLQNVVRKIKTGKCDYHFLEIMACPSGCLNGGGQIKPKPGQSPKDLIELLEAAYQENVLVRDPFNNPVVKEIYKEWLEQPGSEKAKKHMHTEYHPVVKSITAQLHNW
;
A
#
# COMPACT_ATOMS: atom_id res chain seq x y z
N MET A 1 -11.36 -14.29 25.82
CA MET A 1 -10.82 -15.58 25.36
C MET A 1 -9.74 -15.24 24.35
N LEU A 2 -8.45 -15.34 24.74
CA LEU A 2 -7.35 -15.10 23.82
C LEU A 2 -7.30 -16.30 22.86
N ARG A 3 -7.46 -16.05 21.55
CA ARG A 3 -7.26 -17.10 20.53
C ARG A 3 -5.76 -17.35 20.38
N ARG A 4 -5.38 -18.59 20.08
CA ARG A 4 -4.00 -18.87 19.68
C ARG A 4 -3.81 -18.37 18.25
N SER A 5 -2.60 -17.99 17.90
CA SER A 5 -2.29 -17.42 16.58
C SER A 5 -2.52 -18.41 15.44
N ASP A 6 -2.33 -19.70 15.68
CA ASP A 6 -2.60 -20.81 14.76
C ASP A 6 -4.10 -21.06 14.53
N ASP A 7 -4.97 -20.48 15.37
CA ASP A 7 -6.43 -20.53 15.21
C ASP A 7 -6.97 -19.32 14.40
N VAL A 8 -6.09 -18.45 13.87
CA VAL A 8 -6.46 -17.26 13.08
C VAL A 8 -6.12 -17.49 11.62
N TYR A 9 -7.09 -17.23 10.74
CA TYR A 9 -6.91 -17.23 9.29
C TYR A 9 -7.15 -15.81 8.76
N HIS A 10 -6.08 -15.12 8.39
CA HIS A 10 -6.08 -13.74 7.92
C HIS A 10 -6.22 -13.66 6.40
N VAL A 11 -7.36 -13.13 5.96
CA VAL A 11 -7.65 -12.90 4.54
C VAL A 11 -7.65 -11.40 4.25
N THR A 12 -7.00 -11.00 3.16
CA THR A 12 -7.06 -9.63 2.66
C THR A 12 -7.76 -9.55 1.30
N VAL A 13 -8.42 -8.43 1.03
CA VAL A 13 -9.01 -8.11 -0.27
C VAL A 13 -8.18 -7.01 -0.92
N MET A 14 -7.63 -7.28 -2.11
CA MET A 14 -6.64 -6.41 -2.76
C MET A 14 -6.98 -6.20 -4.25
N PRO A 15 -6.75 -4.99 -4.80
CA PRO A 15 -7.00 -4.74 -6.23
C PRO A 15 -5.91 -5.35 -7.15
N CYS A 16 -4.98 -6.15 -6.64
CA CYS A 16 -3.76 -6.56 -7.35
C CYS A 16 -3.42 -8.03 -7.11
N TYR A 17 -3.06 -8.75 -8.20
CA TYR A 17 -2.57 -10.13 -8.10
C TYR A 17 -1.19 -10.23 -7.46
N ASP A 18 -0.33 -9.21 -7.63
CA ASP A 18 1.03 -9.24 -7.07
C ASP A 18 1.03 -9.26 -5.54
N LYS A 19 -0.07 -8.83 -4.89
CA LYS A 19 -0.25 -9.00 -3.44
C LYS A 19 -0.28 -10.46 -2.99
N LYS A 20 -0.69 -11.39 -3.86
CA LYS A 20 -0.57 -12.85 -3.60
C LYS A 20 0.91 -13.27 -3.55
N LEU A 21 1.73 -12.73 -4.45
CA LEU A 21 3.17 -13.01 -4.48
C LEU A 21 3.89 -12.39 -3.29
N GLU A 22 3.47 -11.19 -2.88
CA GLU A 22 3.97 -10.53 -1.67
C GLU A 22 3.66 -11.37 -0.42
N ALA A 23 2.40 -11.76 -0.22
CA ALA A 23 1.99 -12.58 0.92
C ALA A 23 2.69 -13.94 0.98
N ALA A 24 3.11 -14.49 -0.17
CA ALA A 24 3.82 -15.76 -0.26
C ALA A 24 5.32 -15.67 0.03
N ARG A 25 5.88 -14.49 0.31
CA ARG A 25 7.30 -14.33 0.64
C ARG A 25 7.63 -14.98 1.97
N GLU A 26 8.77 -15.69 2.02
CA GLU A 26 9.27 -16.29 3.28
C GLU A 26 9.57 -15.25 4.36
N ASP A 27 9.83 -14.00 3.97
CA ASP A 27 10.06 -12.86 4.88
C ASP A 27 8.83 -12.54 5.77
N PHE A 28 7.62 -12.95 5.36
CA PHE A 28 6.37 -12.71 6.09
C PHE A 28 5.83 -13.96 6.77
N VAL A 29 6.75 -14.86 7.13
CA VAL A 29 6.45 -16.07 7.90
C VAL A 29 7.21 -16.00 9.22
N PHE A 30 6.50 -15.88 10.33
CA PHE A 30 7.10 -15.77 11.65
C PHE A 30 6.88 -17.02 12.50
N GLN A 31 7.77 -17.21 13.47
CA GLN A 31 7.66 -18.19 14.54
C GLN A 31 7.39 -17.45 15.84
N LEU A 32 6.50 -17.99 16.68
CA LEU A 32 6.29 -17.40 17.99
C LEU A 32 7.45 -17.75 18.92
N ASP A 33 8.04 -16.71 19.52
CA ASP A 33 9.01 -16.85 20.62
C ASP A 33 8.26 -17.28 21.91
N SER A 34 7.80 -18.53 21.99
CA SER A 34 7.16 -19.05 23.20
C SER A 34 8.20 -19.32 24.29
N ALA A 35 8.04 -18.67 25.45
CA ALA A 35 8.90 -18.84 26.63
C ALA A 35 8.85 -20.25 27.25
N ASN A 36 7.84 -21.05 26.90
CA ASN A 36 7.71 -22.47 27.23
C ASN A 36 7.73 -23.27 25.94
N LYS A 37 8.93 -23.58 25.44
CA LYS A 37 9.11 -24.40 24.24
C LYS A 37 8.68 -25.84 24.50
N SER A 38 7.60 -26.29 23.90
CA SER A 38 7.42 -27.71 23.64
C SER A 38 8.10 -28.09 22.30
N PRO A 39 8.55 -29.33 22.09
CA PRO A 39 9.09 -29.78 20.80
C PRO A 39 8.10 -29.65 19.64
N GLU A 40 6.81 -29.51 19.94
CA GLU A 40 5.72 -29.39 18.97
C GLU A 40 5.56 -27.93 18.48
N ASP A 41 6.00 -26.94 19.27
CA ASP A 41 5.92 -25.51 18.94
C ASP A 41 6.99 -25.06 17.92
N GLU A 42 8.11 -25.77 17.81
CA GLU A 42 9.20 -25.43 16.85
C GLU A 42 8.79 -25.59 15.37
N ALA A 43 7.66 -26.27 15.10
CA ALA A 43 7.18 -26.53 13.74
C ALA A 43 6.12 -25.53 13.23
N HIS A 44 5.57 -24.67 14.09
CA HIS A 44 4.41 -23.85 13.73
C HIS A 44 4.86 -22.53 13.10
N ARG A 45 4.90 -22.52 11.76
CA ARG A 45 5.12 -21.33 10.94
C ARG A 45 3.80 -20.60 10.74
N ILE A 46 3.74 -19.33 11.12
CA ILE A 46 2.55 -18.49 10.98
C ILE A 46 2.82 -17.46 9.88
N THR A 47 1.94 -17.42 8.89
CA THR A 47 1.94 -16.44 7.80
C THR A 47 1.29 -15.14 8.25
N GLU A 48 1.84 -13.99 7.86
CA GLU A 48 1.19 -12.70 8.14
C GLU A 48 -0.14 -12.56 7.41
N VAL A 49 -0.26 -13.13 6.20
CA VAL A 49 -1.48 -13.14 5.38
C VAL A 49 -1.65 -14.54 4.77
N ASP A 50 -2.69 -15.26 5.17
CA ASP A 50 -2.94 -16.63 4.70
C ASP A 50 -3.54 -16.67 3.29
N SER A 51 -4.35 -15.67 2.95
CA SER A 51 -4.98 -15.59 1.64
C SER A 51 -5.19 -14.15 1.19
N VAL A 52 -4.95 -13.92 -0.10
CA VAL A 52 -5.27 -12.66 -0.76
C VAL A 52 -6.33 -12.94 -1.82
N LEU A 53 -7.50 -12.34 -1.65
CA LEU A 53 -8.56 -12.32 -2.63
C LEU A 53 -8.50 -11.02 -3.42
N THR A 54 -8.75 -11.08 -4.71
CA THR A 54 -8.90 -9.89 -5.53
C THR A 54 -10.33 -9.38 -5.53
N SER A 55 -10.53 -8.10 -5.84
CA SER A 55 -11.88 -7.53 -6.02
C SER A 55 -12.72 -8.33 -7.02
N GLY A 56 -12.10 -8.85 -8.10
CA GLY A 56 -12.73 -9.75 -9.06
C GLY A 56 -13.14 -11.10 -8.45
N GLU A 57 -12.26 -11.74 -7.68
CA GLU A 57 -12.56 -13.02 -7.02
C GLU A 57 -13.66 -12.87 -5.96
N VAL A 58 -13.69 -11.74 -5.23
CA VAL A 58 -14.79 -11.44 -4.30
C VAL A 58 -16.13 -11.32 -5.04
N LEU A 59 -16.14 -10.66 -6.20
CA LEU A 59 -17.34 -10.58 -7.05
C LEU A 59 -17.81 -11.97 -7.51
N GLU A 60 -16.89 -12.83 -7.93
CA GLU A 60 -17.20 -14.21 -8.32
C GLU A 60 -17.82 -15.00 -7.15
N LEU A 61 -17.24 -14.88 -5.94
CA LEU A 61 -17.78 -15.52 -4.74
C LEU A 61 -19.20 -15.03 -4.40
N ILE A 62 -19.47 -13.73 -4.54
CA ILE A 62 -20.81 -13.16 -4.34
C ILE A 62 -21.79 -13.74 -5.37
N GLN A 63 -21.39 -13.80 -6.65
CA GLN A 63 -22.23 -14.36 -7.72
C GLN A 63 -22.54 -15.84 -7.50
N MET A 64 -21.56 -16.62 -7.03
CA MET A 64 -21.73 -18.05 -6.70
C MET A 64 -22.74 -18.30 -5.57
N LYS A 65 -23.00 -17.30 -4.71
CA LYS A 65 -23.98 -17.45 -3.61
C LYS A 65 -25.42 -17.23 -4.06
N GLU A 66 -25.64 -16.78 -5.29
CA GLU A 66 -26.98 -16.50 -5.86
C GLU A 66 -27.83 -15.59 -4.96
N VAL A 67 -27.18 -14.69 -4.20
CA VAL A 67 -27.82 -13.69 -3.36
C VAL A 67 -27.97 -12.37 -4.12
N ASP A 68 -29.08 -11.67 -3.92
CA ASP A 68 -29.19 -10.29 -4.37
C ASP A 68 -28.39 -9.38 -3.41
N PHE A 69 -27.10 -9.20 -3.74
CA PHE A 69 -26.18 -8.42 -2.90
C PHE A 69 -26.68 -7.01 -2.58
N LYS A 70 -27.45 -6.39 -3.48
CA LYS A 70 -27.94 -5.02 -3.31
C LYS A 70 -29.08 -4.89 -2.30
N SER A 71 -29.73 -5.99 -1.95
CA SER A 71 -30.81 -6.00 -0.95
C SER A 71 -30.35 -6.48 0.42
N LEU A 72 -29.07 -6.78 0.60
CA LEU A 72 -28.52 -7.13 1.90
C LEU A 72 -28.52 -5.93 2.84
N GLU A 73 -28.78 -6.18 4.12
CA GLU A 73 -28.67 -5.18 5.18
C GLU A 73 -27.20 -4.82 5.43
N GLU A 74 -26.93 -3.53 5.63
CA GLU A 74 -25.61 -3.06 6.00
C GLU A 74 -25.24 -3.53 7.41
N SER A 75 -23.98 -3.94 7.58
CA SER A 75 -23.45 -4.38 8.87
C SER A 75 -22.21 -3.54 9.23
N PRO A 76 -22.06 -3.11 10.50
CA PRO A 76 -20.89 -2.35 10.90
C PRO A 76 -19.62 -3.20 10.83
N LEU A 77 -18.49 -2.55 10.58
CA LEU A 77 -17.18 -3.18 10.69
C LEU A 77 -16.86 -3.53 12.15
N ASP A 78 -16.07 -4.59 12.33
CA ASP A 78 -15.44 -4.87 13.62
C ASP A 78 -14.55 -3.69 14.05
N ARG A 79 -14.58 -3.36 15.34
CA ARG A 79 -13.91 -2.16 15.88
C ARG A 79 -12.46 -2.39 16.28
N MET A 80 -12.05 -3.65 16.49
CA MET A 80 -10.70 -3.94 16.96
C MET A 80 -9.68 -3.63 15.85
N LEU A 81 -8.80 -2.67 16.10
CA LEU A 81 -7.73 -2.24 15.18
C LEU A 81 -8.23 -1.73 13.81
N THR A 82 -9.50 -1.31 13.72
CA THR A 82 -10.00 -0.70 12.48
C THR A 82 -9.51 0.73 12.33
N ASN A 83 -9.22 1.13 11.10
CA ASN A 83 -8.84 2.49 10.75
C ASN A 83 -10.06 3.33 10.33
N VAL A 84 -11.25 2.94 10.80
CA VAL A 84 -12.54 3.53 10.45
C VAL A 84 -13.15 4.16 11.71
N ASN A 85 -13.69 5.37 11.58
CA ASN A 85 -14.32 6.06 12.71
C ASN A 85 -15.76 5.56 12.98
N GLU A 86 -16.43 6.12 14.00
CA GLU A 86 -17.78 5.69 14.39
C GLU A 86 -18.84 5.93 13.30
N GLU A 87 -18.59 6.92 12.42
CA GLU A 87 -19.45 7.24 11.28
C GLU A 87 -19.14 6.41 10.03
N GLY A 88 -18.20 5.48 10.08
CA GLY A 88 -17.84 4.61 8.94
C GLY A 88 -16.82 5.20 7.96
N HIS A 89 -16.25 6.38 8.24
CA HIS A 89 -15.23 6.99 7.40
C HIS A 89 -13.83 6.41 7.68
N LEU A 90 -13.11 6.08 6.61
CA LEU A 90 -11.73 5.62 6.65
C LEU A 90 -10.81 6.79 6.97
N PHE A 91 -10.02 6.71 8.03
CA PHE A 91 -8.93 7.65 8.26
C PHE A 91 -7.83 7.40 7.21
N GLY A 92 -7.51 8.40 6.40
CA GLY A 92 -6.58 8.20 5.30
C GLY A 92 -5.87 9.47 4.85
N VAL A 93 -5.16 9.35 3.74
CA VAL A 93 -4.45 10.44 3.08
C VAL A 93 -5.06 10.72 1.71
N SER A 94 -4.70 11.86 1.14
CA SER A 94 -5.00 12.18 -0.25
C SER A 94 -4.38 11.13 -1.18
N GLY A 95 -5.21 10.51 -2.02
CA GLY A 95 -4.81 9.55 -3.04
C GLY A 95 -5.17 8.09 -2.74
N SER A 96 -5.71 7.42 -3.75
CA SER A 96 -6.15 6.03 -3.72
C SER A 96 -5.04 4.98 -3.77
N SER A 97 -3.78 5.40 -3.84
CA SER A 97 -2.60 4.52 -3.90
C SER A 97 -1.66 4.69 -2.71
N GLY A 98 -2.17 5.21 -1.59
CA GLY A 98 -1.46 5.27 -0.32
C GLY A 98 -0.79 6.61 0.01
N GLY A 99 -0.74 7.57 -0.94
CA GLY A 99 -0.34 8.96 -0.69
C GLY A 99 1.03 9.12 0.00
N TYR A 100 1.97 8.21 -0.27
CA TYR A 100 3.24 8.14 0.44
C TYR A 100 4.12 9.34 0.13
N ALA A 101 4.26 9.73 -1.14
CA ALA A 101 5.07 10.85 -1.57
C ALA A 101 4.60 12.16 -0.94
N GLU A 102 3.30 12.42 -0.91
CA GLU A 102 2.73 13.59 -0.26
C GLU A 102 3.05 13.61 1.25
N THR A 103 2.78 12.49 1.93
CA THR A 103 3.02 12.37 3.38
C THR A 103 4.50 12.59 3.72
N ILE A 104 5.40 11.90 3.00
CA ILE A 104 6.85 11.99 3.20
C ILE A 104 7.35 13.38 2.82
N PHE A 105 6.82 14.00 1.77
CA PHE A 105 7.22 15.33 1.35
C PHE A 105 6.91 16.39 2.41
N ARG A 106 5.68 16.39 2.97
CA ARG A 106 5.31 17.30 4.05
C ARG A 106 6.17 17.09 5.29
N HIS A 107 6.36 15.82 5.67
CA HIS A 107 7.17 15.48 6.84
C HIS A 107 8.64 15.90 6.65
N ALA A 108 9.24 15.61 5.49
CA ALA A 108 10.61 16.00 5.17
C ALA A 108 10.77 17.52 5.10
N ALA A 109 9.83 18.24 4.49
CA ALA A 109 9.84 19.70 4.44
C ALA A 109 9.87 20.33 5.84
N LYS A 110 9.04 19.80 6.75
CA LYS A 110 8.95 20.25 8.13
C LYS A 110 10.20 19.92 8.93
N ILE A 111 10.64 18.67 8.92
CA ILE A 111 11.74 18.19 9.76
C ILE A 111 13.11 18.66 9.27
N LEU A 112 13.34 18.68 7.96
CA LEU A 112 14.66 19.03 7.40
C LEU A 112 14.83 20.53 7.17
N PHE A 113 13.74 21.25 6.88
CA PHE A 113 13.81 22.66 6.45
C PHE A 113 12.91 23.60 7.27
N GLY A 114 12.22 23.11 8.29
CA GLY A 114 11.31 23.92 9.10
C GLY A 114 10.14 24.51 8.31
N LYS A 115 9.77 23.90 7.17
CA LYS A 115 8.68 24.37 6.30
C LYS A 115 7.45 23.52 6.56
N ASP A 116 6.49 24.09 7.29
CA ASP A 116 5.16 23.50 7.43
C ASP A 116 4.33 23.83 6.18
N ILE A 117 3.82 22.80 5.51
CA ILE A 117 3.08 22.94 4.25
C ILE A 117 1.63 22.56 4.53
N GLU A 118 0.75 23.55 4.49
CA GLU A 118 -0.69 23.39 4.63
C GLU A 118 -1.39 23.43 3.26
N GLY A 119 -2.60 22.89 3.17
CA GLY A 119 -3.39 22.86 1.93
C GLY A 119 -2.86 21.89 0.87
N SER A 120 -3.38 21.98 -0.36
CA SER A 120 -3.06 21.07 -1.47
C SER A 120 -1.63 21.22 -1.99
N LEU A 121 -0.96 20.11 -2.29
CA LEU A 121 0.32 20.11 -3.00
C LEU A 121 0.09 20.15 -4.52
N GLU A 122 0.90 20.93 -5.23
CA GLU A 122 0.82 21.04 -6.69
C GLU A 122 1.72 19.99 -7.35
N PHE A 123 1.11 18.88 -7.79
CA PHE A 123 1.79 17.86 -8.59
C PHE A 123 1.77 18.22 -10.07
N LYS A 124 2.94 18.53 -10.64
CA LYS A 124 3.09 18.97 -12.03
C LYS A 124 3.29 17.76 -12.96
N PRO A 125 2.38 17.48 -13.91
CA PRO A 125 2.57 16.42 -14.89
C PRO A 125 3.75 16.75 -15.81
N ILE A 126 4.66 15.79 -16.00
CA ILE A 126 5.83 15.96 -16.87
C ILE A 126 5.55 15.48 -18.29
N ARG A 127 4.90 14.32 -18.41
CA ARG A 127 4.62 13.67 -19.69
C ARG A 127 3.17 13.25 -19.84
N ASN A 128 2.59 12.77 -18.75
CA ASN A 128 1.21 12.34 -18.63
C ASN A 128 0.79 12.43 -17.16
N SER A 129 -0.47 12.10 -16.87
CA SER A 129 -1.00 12.05 -15.51
C SER A 129 -0.29 11.03 -14.60
N ASP A 130 0.35 10.02 -15.18
CA ASP A 130 1.06 8.95 -14.44
C ASP A 130 2.54 9.28 -14.14
N PHE A 131 3.01 10.47 -14.52
CA PHE A 131 4.34 10.93 -14.15
C PHE A 131 4.28 12.41 -13.76
N GLN A 132 4.28 12.64 -12.45
CA GLN A 132 4.15 13.96 -11.85
C GLN A 132 5.35 14.26 -10.96
N GLU A 133 5.72 15.54 -10.88
CA GLU A 133 6.78 16.05 -10.02
C GLU A 133 6.22 16.97 -8.94
N LEU A 134 6.89 16.96 -7.79
CA LEU A 134 6.63 17.87 -6.69
C LEU A 134 7.97 18.44 -6.20
N THR A 135 8.04 19.77 -6.07
CA THR A 135 9.27 20.48 -5.71
C THR A 135 9.04 21.41 -4.53
N LEU A 136 10.00 21.44 -3.61
CA LEU A 136 10.09 22.49 -2.59
C LEU A 136 11.22 23.42 -3.01
N GLU A 137 10.87 24.65 -3.33
CA GLU A 137 11.84 25.70 -3.67
C GLU A 137 11.82 26.80 -2.60
N VAL A 138 13.01 27.18 -2.14
CA VAL A 138 13.21 28.27 -1.19
C VAL A 138 14.36 29.12 -1.70
N GLU A 139 14.14 30.43 -1.85
CA GLU A 139 15.16 31.38 -2.32
C GLU A 139 15.82 30.96 -3.66
N GLY A 140 15.03 30.39 -4.58
CA GLY A 140 15.50 29.94 -5.89
C GLY A 140 16.34 28.65 -5.85
N LYS A 141 16.41 27.96 -4.70
CA LYS A 141 17.07 26.65 -4.56
C LYS A 141 16.02 25.56 -4.36
N THR A 142 16.14 24.49 -5.13
CA THR A 142 15.35 23.27 -4.93
C THR A 142 15.89 22.51 -3.72
N LEU A 143 15.09 22.43 -2.66
CA LEU A 143 15.41 21.72 -1.42
C LEU A 143 14.92 20.27 -1.43
N LEU A 144 13.75 20.04 -2.02
CA LEU A 144 13.20 18.70 -2.25
C LEU A 144 12.70 18.59 -3.68
N LYS A 145 12.90 17.40 -4.26
CA LYS A 145 12.42 17.06 -5.61
C LYS A 145 11.91 15.63 -5.59
N PHE A 146 10.61 15.48 -5.61
CA PHE A 146 9.91 14.20 -5.52
C PHE A 146 9.24 13.91 -6.86
N ALA A 147 9.01 12.63 -7.15
CA ALA A 147 8.23 12.23 -8.32
C ALA A 147 7.34 11.02 -8.04
N LEU A 148 6.12 11.08 -8.60
CA LEU A 148 5.24 9.94 -8.78
C LEU A 148 5.53 9.32 -10.14
N CYS A 149 5.76 8.01 -10.19
CA CYS A 149 6.09 7.27 -11.41
C CYS A 149 5.23 6.02 -11.51
N TYR A 150 4.08 6.16 -12.17
CA TYR A 150 3.12 5.08 -12.32
C TYR A 150 3.18 4.48 -13.72
N GLY A 151 3.00 3.16 -13.81
CA GLY A 151 3.05 2.42 -15.07
C GLY A 151 4.46 1.98 -15.46
N PHE A 152 4.58 0.73 -15.92
CA PHE A 152 5.86 0.13 -16.31
C PHE A 152 6.64 0.93 -17.37
N ARG A 153 5.94 1.60 -18.29
CA ARG A 153 6.57 2.46 -19.30
C ARG A 153 7.31 3.65 -18.68
N ASN A 154 6.73 4.29 -17.66
CA ASN A 154 7.37 5.39 -16.96
C ASN A 154 8.54 4.86 -16.10
N LEU A 155 8.33 3.73 -15.42
CA LEU A 155 9.35 3.06 -14.60
C LEU A 155 10.63 2.75 -15.40
N GLN A 156 10.51 2.21 -16.61
CA GLN A 156 11.66 1.93 -17.48
C GLN A 156 12.50 3.19 -17.75
N ASN A 157 11.85 4.34 -17.95
CA ASN A 157 12.55 5.61 -18.19
C ASN A 157 13.27 6.10 -16.93
N VAL A 158 12.63 6.01 -15.76
CA VAL A 158 13.24 6.37 -14.48
C VAL A 158 14.44 5.48 -14.16
N VAL A 159 14.31 4.17 -14.32
CA VAL A 159 15.44 3.23 -14.14
C VAL A 159 16.61 3.57 -15.06
N ARG A 160 16.35 3.94 -16.32
CA ARG A 160 17.40 4.39 -17.25
C ARG A 160 18.06 5.69 -16.77
N LYS A 161 17.30 6.67 -16.28
CA LYS A 161 17.84 7.90 -15.70
C LYS A 161 18.74 7.60 -14.50
N ILE A 162 18.32 6.72 -13.59
CA ILE A 162 19.12 6.29 -12.43
C ILE A 162 20.42 5.65 -12.90
N LYS A 163 20.35 4.65 -13.80
CA LYS A 163 21.55 3.95 -14.32
C LYS A 163 22.55 4.87 -15.03
N THR A 164 22.07 5.97 -15.60
CA THR A 164 22.92 6.94 -16.31
C THR A 164 23.35 8.13 -15.45
N GLY A 165 23.02 8.12 -14.15
CA GLY A 165 23.34 9.22 -13.24
C GLY A 165 22.60 10.53 -13.54
N LYS A 166 21.46 10.45 -14.24
CA LYS A 166 20.64 11.60 -14.68
C LYS A 166 19.32 11.72 -13.90
N CYS A 167 19.17 10.98 -12.81
CA CYS A 167 18.01 11.07 -11.93
C CYS A 167 18.33 12.03 -10.78
N ASP A 168 17.59 13.14 -10.71
CA ASP A 168 17.78 14.21 -9.72
C ASP A 168 16.65 14.27 -8.67
N TYR A 169 15.82 13.22 -8.60
CA TYR A 169 14.80 13.09 -7.55
C TYR A 169 15.42 12.60 -6.25
N HIS A 170 15.02 13.22 -5.15
CA HIS A 170 15.35 12.82 -3.79
C HIS A 170 14.45 11.66 -3.29
N PHE A 171 13.25 11.56 -3.84
CA PHE A 171 12.29 10.49 -3.53
C PHE A 171 11.45 10.14 -4.76
N LEU A 172 11.16 8.86 -4.91
CA LEU A 172 10.36 8.30 -6.00
C LEU A 172 9.29 7.37 -5.44
N GLU A 173 8.02 7.67 -5.69
CA GLU A 173 6.94 6.72 -5.48
C GLU A 173 6.65 6.00 -6.80
N ILE A 174 6.69 4.66 -6.77
CA ILE A 174 6.59 3.84 -7.97
C ILE A 174 5.40 2.90 -7.84
N MET A 175 4.54 2.90 -8.86
CA MET A 175 3.45 1.94 -9.00
C MET A 175 3.58 1.24 -10.36
N ALA A 176 3.39 -0.09 -10.39
CA ALA A 176 3.49 -0.85 -11.63
C ALA A 176 2.34 -0.54 -12.62
N CYS A 177 1.14 -0.30 -12.08
CA CYS A 177 -0.06 0.01 -12.84
C CYS A 177 -0.16 1.53 -13.14
N PRO A 178 -0.53 1.94 -14.37
CA PRO A 178 -1.00 3.29 -14.65
C PRO A 178 -2.20 3.61 -13.75
N SER A 179 -2.32 4.84 -13.25
CA SER A 179 -3.36 5.28 -12.30
C SER A 179 -3.36 4.51 -10.96
N GLY A 180 -2.25 3.85 -10.63
CA GLY A 180 -2.03 3.21 -9.34
C GLY A 180 -2.98 2.04 -9.05
N CYS A 181 -3.34 1.88 -7.78
CA CYS A 181 -4.05 0.70 -7.28
C CYS A 181 -5.48 0.56 -7.81
N LEU A 182 -6.18 1.66 -8.14
CA LEU A 182 -7.54 1.60 -8.68
C LEU A 182 -7.63 0.91 -10.05
N ASN A 183 -6.51 0.86 -10.77
CA ASN A 183 -6.36 0.17 -12.05
C ASN A 183 -5.51 -1.12 -11.91
N GLY A 184 -5.47 -1.68 -10.71
CA GLY A 184 -4.77 -2.93 -10.44
C GLY A 184 -5.33 -4.11 -11.23
N GLY A 185 -4.49 -5.10 -11.53
CA GLY A 185 -4.86 -6.23 -12.39
C GLY A 185 -6.03 -7.07 -11.87
N GLY A 186 -6.21 -7.09 -10.54
CA GLY A 186 -7.26 -7.82 -9.82
C GLY A 186 -8.58 -7.06 -9.67
N GLN A 187 -8.68 -5.85 -10.22
CA GLN A 187 -9.91 -5.06 -10.21
C GLN A 187 -10.98 -5.65 -11.13
N ILE A 188 -12.24 -5.36 -10.77
CA ILE A 188 -13.41 -5.65 -11.59
C ILE A 188 -13.25 -4.94 -12.94
N LYS A 189 -13.54 -5.66 -14.04
CA LYS A 189 -13.38 -5.10 -15.39
C LYS A 189 -14.49 -4.10 -15.72
N PRO A 190 -14.21 -3.10 -16.58
CA PRO A 190 -15.23 -2.18 -17.07
C PRO A 190 -16.41 -2.92 -17.70
N LYS A 191 -17.61 -2.39 -17.49
CA LYS A 191 -18.82 -2.91 -18.14
C LYS A 191 -18.77 -2.68 -19.65
N PRO A 192 -19.52 -3.45 -20.47
CA PRO A 192 -19.65 -3.16 -21.89
C PRO A 192 -20.07 -1.69 -22.12
N GLY A 193 -19.28 -0.96 -22.91
CA GLY A 193 -19.51 0.47 -23.20
C GLY A 193 -18.90 1.46 -22.20
N GLN A 194 -18.35 1.01 -21.07
CA GLN A 194 -17.63 1.86 -20.12
C GLN A 194 -16.14 1.86 -20.45
N SER A 195 -15.51 3.05 -20.52
CA SER A 195 -14.06 3.11 -20.70
C SER A 195 -13.34 2.80 -19.37
N PRO A 196 -12.10 2.27 -19.41
CA PRO A 196 -11.30 2.09 -18.19
C PRO A 196 -11.10 3.40 -17.41
N LYS A 197 -11.00 4.52 -18.12
CA LYS A 197 -10.85 5.85 -17.51
C LYS A 197 -12.08 6.23 -16.68
N ASP A 198 -13.27 6.04 -17.24
CA ASP A 198 -14.52 6.36 -16.53
C ASP A 198 -14.70 5.50 -15.28
N LEU A 199 -14.26 4.23 -15.33
CA LEU A 199 -14.28 3.37 -14.16
C LEU A 199 -13.32 3.88 -13.07
N ILE A 200 -12.09 4.28 -13.44
CA ILE A 200 -11.11 4.82 -12.49
C ILE A 200 -11.62 6.10 -11.85
N GLU A 201 -12.18 7.03 -12.64
CA GLU A 201 -12.75 8.28 -12.12
C GLU A 201 -13.91 8.02 -11.13
N LEU A 202 -14.78 7.04 -11.44
CA LEU A 202 -15.85 6.62 -10.55
C LEU A 202 -15.33 5.99 -9.24
N LEU A 203 -14.31 5.14 -9.32
CA LEU A 203 -13.70 4.51 -8.15
C LEU A 203 -12.97 5.53 -7.26
N GLU A 204 -12.28 6.50 -7.87
CA GLU A 204 -11.62 7.59 -7.13
C GLU A 204 -12.66 8.43 -6.39
N ALA A 205 -13.76 8.82 -7.06
CA ALA A 205 -14.84 9.57 -6.41
C ALA A 205 -15.42 8.80 -5.21
N ALA A 206 -15.75 7.52 -5.40
CA ALA A 206 -16.26 6.68 -4.33
C ALA A 206 -15.27 6.52 -3.16
N TYR A 207 -13.96 6.41 -3.44
CA TYR A 207 -12.94 6.37 -2.40
C TYR A 207 -12.87 7.69 -1.63
N GLN A 208 -12.82 8.83 -2.33
CA GLN A 208 -12.72 10.15 -1.70
C GLN A 208 -13.94 10.51 -0.85
N GLU A 209 -15.14 10.05 -1.22
CA GLU A 209 -16.36 10.24 -0.40
C GLU A 209 -16.26 9.55 0.97
N ASN A 210 -15.50 8.46 1.08
CA ASN A 210 -15.41 7.64 2.28
C ASN A 210 -14.13 7.92 3.11
N VAL A 211 -13.20 8.73 2.60
CA VAL A 211 -11.90 8.97 3.22
C VAL A 211 -11.88 10.29 3.96
N LEU A 212 -11.65 10.22 5.27
CA LEU A 212 -11.34 11.38 6.09
C LEU A 212 -9.85 11.69 5.99
N VAL A 213 -9.49 12.60 5.07
CA VAL A 213 -8.10 13.02 4.88
C VAL A 213 -7.55 13.68 6.14
N ARG A 214 -6.51 13.08 6.72
CA ARG A 214 -5.85 13.53 7.95
C ARG A 214 -4.36 13.20 7.91
N ASP A 215 -3.60 13.91 8.74
CA ASP A 215 -2.19 13.61 8.94
C ASP A 215 -2.02 12.22 9.59
N PRO A 216 -1.36 11.25 8.93
CA PRO A 216 -1.10 9.91 9.48
C PRO A 216 -0.44 9.91 10.85
N PHE A 217 0.40 10.91 11.14
CA PHE A 217 1.06 11.04 12.44
C PHE A 217 0.09 11.40 13.57
N ASN A 218 -1.15 11.77 13.26
CA ASN A 218 -2.21 12.08 14.21
C ASN A 218 -3.22 10.95 14.40
N ASN A 219 -3.04 9.80 13.76
CA ASN A 219 -3.92 8.64 13.92
C ASN A 219 -3.86 8.10 15.37
N PRO A 220 -4.99 8.11 16.12
CA PRO A 220 -5.00 7.67 17.51
C PRO A 220 -4.73 6.17 17.66
N VAL A 221 -5.26 5.34 16.75
CA VAL A 221 -5.06 3.88 16.77
C VAL A 221 -3.59 3.55 16.57
N VAL A 222 -2.92 4.19 15.62
CA VAL A 222 -1.48 4.00 15.38
C VAL A 222 -0.67 4.44 16.60
N LYS A 223 -0.99 5.60 17.20
CA LYS A 223 -0.32 6.07 18.42
C LYS A 223 -0.45 5.08 19.58
N GLU A 224 -1.62 4.47 19.73
CA GLU A 224 -1.88 3.45 20.75
C GLU A 224 -1.06 2.18 20.48
N ILE A 225 -1.02 1.69 19.24
CA ILE A 225 -0.20 0.53 18.85
C ILE A 225 1.28 0.77 19.17
N TYR A 226 1.83 1.97 18.89
CA TYR A 226 3.19 2.30 19.28
C TYR A 226 3.36 2.33 20.79
N LYS A 227 2.50 3.06 21.50
CA LYS A 227 2.57 3.20 22.96
C LYS A 227 2.49 1.86 23.69
N GLU A 228 1.61 0.96 23.27
CA GLU A 228 1.32 -0.29 23.97
C GLU A 228 2.18 -1.45 23.50
N TRP A 229 2.60 -1.45 22.23
CA TRP A 229 3.28 -2.59 21.63
C TRP A 229 4.59 -2.24 20.94
N LEU A 230 4.61 -1.36 19.94
CA LEU A 230 5.80 -1.15 19.09
C LEU A 230 6.87 -0.21 19.68
N GLU A 231 6.61 0.37 20.84
CA GLU A 231 7.42 1.39 21.52
C GLU A 231 7.42 2.73 20.76
N GLN A 232 8.45 2.99 19.96
CA GLN A 232 8.61 4.23 19.20
C GLN A 232 9.01 3.94 17.75
N PRO A 233 8.67 4.81 16.78
CA PRO A 233 9.12 4.66 15.40
C PRO A 233 10.63 4.46 15.30
N GLY A 234 11.06 3.41 14.61
CA GLY A 234 12.48 3.07 14.47
C GLY A 234 13.13 2.37 15.67
N SER A 235 12.38 1.99 16.71
CA SER A 235 12.85 1.05 17.72
C SER A 235 13.21 -0.30 17.09
N GLU A 236 14.02 -1.12 17.76
CA GLU A 236 14.34 -2.46 17.27
C GLU A 236 13.09 -3.34 17.17
N LYS A 237 12.13 -3.15 18.09
CA LYS A 237 10.83 -3.84 18.05
C LYS A 237 9.98 -3.40 16.85
N ALA A 238 9.91 -2.09 16.58
CA ALA A 238 9.19 -1.57 15.42
C ALA A 238 9.84 -2.05 14.11
N LYS A 239 11.18 -2.03 14.01
CA LYS A 239 11.90 -2.56 12.85
C LYS A 239 11.65 -4.04 12.65
N LYS A 240 11.71 -4.86 13.71
CA LYS A 240 11.45 -6.30 13.64
C LYS A 240 10.09 -6.64 13.02
N HIS A 241 9.06 -5.83 13.30
CA HIS A 241 7.68 -6.13 12.87
C HIS A 241 7.18 -5.33 11.67
N MET A 242 7.71 -4.12 11.42
CA MET A 242 7.17 -3.21 10.40
C MET A 242 8.12 -3.01 9.21
N HIS A 243 9.31 -3.62 9.22
CA HIS A 243 10.30 -3.51 8.14
C HIS A 243 10.53 -4.88 7.50
N THR A 244 10.95 -4.85 6.23
CA THR A 244 11.37 -6.03 5.48
C THR A 244 12.57 -5.66 4.61
N GLU A 245 13.22 -6.66 4.04
CA GLU A 245 14.33 -6.50 3.10
C GLU A 245 13.95 -7.06 1.73
N TYR A 246 14.72 -6.75 0.70
CA TYR A 246 14.50 -7.27 -0.65
C TYR A 246 15.68 -8.14 -1.07
N HIS A 247 15.36 -9.35 -1.53
CA HIS A 247 16.36 -10.32 -1.96
C HIS A 247 16.43 -10.37 -3.50
N PRO A 248 17.62 -10.40 -4.11
CA PRO A 248 17.75 -10.61 -5.54
C PRO A 248 17.13 -11.96 -5.94
N VAL A 249 16.21 -11.95 -6.90
CA VAL A 249 15.69 -13.20 -7.48
C VAL A 249 16.83 -13.88 -8.24
N VAL A 250 17.39 -14.95 -7.66
CA VAL A 250 18.42 -15.76 -8.31
C VAL A 250 17.73 -16.54 -9.42
N LYS A 251 17.84 -16.05 -10.66
CA LYS A 251 17.40 -16.81 -11.83
C LYS A 251 18.19 -18.12 -11.86
N SER A 252 17.51 -19.27 -11.82
CA SER A 252 18.18 -20.54 -12.04
C SER A 252 18.86 -20.52 -13.41
N ILE A 253 19.98 -21.24 -13.56
CA ILE A 253 20.73 -21.35 -14.81
C ILE A 253 19.81 -21.76 -15.98
N THR A 254 18.77 -22.55 -15.70
CA THR A 254 17.74 -22.96 -16.67
C THR A 254 16.93 -21.79 -17.24
N ALA A 255 16.65 -20.75 -16.45
CA ALA A 255 15.93 -19.56 -16.91
C ALA A 255 16.80 -18.59 -17.75
N GLN A 256 18.14 -18.72 -17.69
CA GLN A 256 19.05 -17.96 -18.54
C GLN A 256 19.20 -18.57 -19.94
N LEU A 257 19.11 -19.90 -20.06
CA LEU A 257 19.25 -20.62 -21.34
C LEU A 257 18.07 -20.42 -22.31
N HIS A 258 16.89 -20.00 -21.82
CA HIS A 258 15.73 -19.70 -22.67
C HIS A 258 15.70 -18.27 -23.23
N ASN A 259 16.71 -17.43 -22.95
CA ASN A 259 16.78 -16.05 -23.42
C ASN A 259 17.90 -15.79 -24.45
N TRP A 260 18.43 -16.84 -25.08
CA TRP A 260 19.38 -16.75 -26.21
C TRP A 260 18.75 -17.29 -27.49
#